data_AF-A0A1L0F8W5-F1
#
_entry.id   AF-A0A1L0F8W5-F1
#
_cell.length_a   1.000
_cell.length_b   1.000
_cell.length_c   1.000
_cell.angle_alpha   90.00
_cell.angle_beta   90.00
_cell.angle_gamma   90.00
#
_symmetry.space_group_name_H-M   'P 1'
#
loop_
_entity.id
_entity.type
_entity.pdbx_description
1 polymer ?
#
loop_
_entity_poly.entity_id
_entity_poly.type
_entity_poly.pdbx_seq_one_letter_code
_entity_poly.pdbx_strand_id
1 'polypeptide(L)'
;MPGKSITQQQVKLYMSYRNQPKQSQAKAAAKAGISERTARRIDTQQHQVQDQPRQYRTRKDPFDGMFEAHLVPLLKTNPALQPITLLDALEEHAPGKFDHKHLRTLQRRVKRWRAKEGPDQEVIFLQLHTPGDMGISDYTWANELNISIARVSFKHKLYHYRLVYSGWTYVQTILGGESFESLSSGFQNALWASGGVPLKHRTDSLSAAFKNHTEETILTQRYDALCKHYGVNPTRNNKGVAHENGAIESPKSSFKTEDGAAATSERES
;
A
#
# COMPACT_ATOMS: atom_id res chain seq x y z
N MET A 1 7.17 -25.88 -26.22
CA MET A 1 6.45 -24.78 -25.52
C MET A 1 6.81 -23.45 -26.18
N PRO A 2 6.01 -22.91 -27.10
CA PRO A 2 6.09 -21.48 -27.42
C PRO A 2 5.55 -20.69 -26.21
N GLY A 3 6.02 -19.46 -25.99
CA GLY A 3 5.14 -18.49 -25.31
C GLY A 3 5.65 -17.75 -24.07
N LYS A 4 6.96 -17.64 -23.81
CA LYS A 4 7.46 -16.53 -22.98
C LYS A 4 8.34 -15.63 -23.83
N SER A 5 7.92 -14.37 -23.98
CA SER A 5 8.76 -13.35 -24.60
C SER A 5 10.01 -13.14 -23.77
N ILE A 6 11.15 -13.07 -24.43
CA ILE A 6 12.42 -12.81 -23.73
C ILE A 6 12.44 -11.34 -23.33
N THR A 7 12.70 -11.08 -22.05
CA THR A 7 12.73 -9.72 -21.52
C THR A 7 14.07 -9.04 -21.79
N GLN A 8 14.08 -7.71 -21.72
CA GLN A 8 15.32 -6.94 -21.91
C GLN A 8 16.36 -7.25 -20.83
N GLN A 9 15.91 -7.61 -19.61
CA GLN A 9 16.76 -8.05 -18.52
C GLN A 9 17.44 -9.39 -18.83
N GLN A 10 16.70 -10.36 -19.39
CA GLN A 10 17.27 -11.64 -19.81
C GLN A 10 18.31 -11.48 -20.92
N VAL A 11 18.07 -10.57 -21.88
CA VAL A 11 19.07 -10.25 -22.92
C VAL A 11 20.33 -9.62 -22.32
N LYS A 12 20.19 -8.66 -21.38
CA LYS A 12 21.35 -8.05 -20.70
C LYS A 12 22.14 -9.08 -19.89
N LEU A 13 21.45 -9.95 -19.17
CA LEU A 13 22.07 -11.02 -18.37
C LEU A 13 22.78 -12.05 -19.26
N TYR A 14 22.20 -12.40 -20.41
CA TYR A 14 22.85 -13.23 -21.40
C TYR A 14 24.14 -12.57 -21.92
N MET A 15 24.09 -11.29 -22.31
CA MET A 15 25.27 -10.57 -22.80
C MET A 15 26.37 -10.44 -21.74
N SER A 16 26.02 -10.25 -20.47
CA SER A 16 27.02 -10.17 -19.39
C SER A 16 27.75 -11.50 -19.17
N TYR A 17 27.06 -12.65 -19.28
CA TYR A 17 27.71 -13.96 -19.25
C TYR A 17 28.46 -14.27 -20.55
N ARG A 18 27.95 -13.83 -21.70
CA ARG A 18 28.56 -14.07 -23.01
C ARG A 18 29.91 -13.37 -23.17
N ASN A 19 30.09 -12.22 -22.51
CA ASN A 19 31.31 -11.42 -22.53
C ASN A 19 32.37 -11.88 -21.52
N GLN A 20 32.08 -12.87 -20.66
CA GLN A 20 33.05 -13.42 -19.73
C GLN A 20 33.98 -14.44 -20.44
N PRO A 21 35.29 -14.44 -20.13
CA PRO A 21 36.20 -15.43 -20.68
C PRO A 21 35.78 -16.84 -20.25
N LYS A 22 35.89 -17.81 -21.17
CA LYS A 22 35.56 -19.24 -20.97
C LYS A 22 34.07 -19.61 -20.84
N GLN A 23 33.13 -18.72 -21.20
CA GLN A 23 31.70 -19.08 -21.28
C GLN A 23 31.30 -19.47 -22.71
N SER A 24 30.65 -20.62 -22.86
CA SER A 24 30.02 -21.01 -24.13
C SER A 24 28.64 -20.38 -24.27
N GLN A 25 28.17 -20.21 -25.51
CA GLN A 25 26.84 -19.68 -25.81
C GLN A 25 25.74 -20.46 -25.08
N ALA A 26 25.82 -21.79 -25.07
CA ALA A 26 24.89 -22.67 -24.37
C ALA A 26 24.87 -22.42 -22.85
N LYS A 27 26.05 -22.25 -22.23
CA LYS A 27 26.15 -21.98 -20.79
C LYS A 27 25.61 -20.60 -20.44
N ALA A 28 25.91 -19.57 -21.23
CA ALA A 28 25.39 -18.23 -21.05
C ALA A 28 23.85 -18.18 -21.23
N ALA A 29 23.33 -18.89 -22.23
CA ALA A 29 21.90 -18.99 -22.50
C ALA A 29 21.15 -19.67 -21.33
N ALA A 30 21.67 -20.80 -20.82
CA ALA A 30 21.10 -21.51 -19.69
C ALA A 30 21.09 -20.65 -18.42
N LYS A 31 22.19 -19.94 -18.13
CA LYS A 31 22.27 -19.02 -16.98
C LYS A 31 21.30 -17.85 -17.06
N ALA A 32 20.99 -17.38 -18.27
CA ALA A 32 20.03 -16.32 -18.52
C ALA A 32 18.57 -16.82 -18.64
N GLY A 33 18.35 -18.13 -18.55
CA GLY A 33 17.03 -18.74 -18.68
C GLY A 33 16.43 -18.61 -20.08
N ILE A 34 17.26 -18.64 -21.13
CA ILE A 34 16.84 -18.54 -22.53
C ILE A 34 17.30 -19.76 -23.34
N SER A 35 16.59 -20.07 -24.43
CA SER A 35 16.99 -21.16 -25.33
C SER A 35 18.24 -20.80 -26.13
N GLU A 36 19.05 -21.80 -26.49
CA GLU A 36 20.21 -21.61 -27.38
C GLU A 36 19.81 -20.97 -28.72
N ARG A 37 18.64 -21.32 -29.26
CA ARG A 37 18.11 -20.72 -30.48
C ARG A 37 17.88 -19.21 -30.33
N THR A 38 17.37 -18.78 -29.17
CA THR A 38 17.21 -17.35 -28.87
C THR A 38 18.55 -16.67 -28.67
N ALA A 39 19.49 -17.32 -27.97
CA ALA A 39 20.86 -16.81 -27.82
C ALA A 39 21.56 -16.58 -29.17
N ARG A 40 21.42 -17.51 -30.13
CA ARG A 40 21.92 -17.33 -31.51
C ARG A 40 21.28 -16.13 -32.22
N ARG A 41 19.97 -15.92 -32.05
CA ARG A 41 19.27 -14.76 -32.60
C ARG A 41 19.71 -13.44 -31.95
N ILE A 42 20.07 -13.47 -30.67
CA ILE A 42 20.62 -12.30 -29.97
C ILE A 42 22.04 -11.99 -30.48
N ASP A 43 22.91 -13.00 -30.59
CA ASP A 43 24.28 -12.83 -31.10
C ASP A 43 24.31 -12.30 -32.54
N THR A 44 23.34 -12.70 -33.37
CA THR A 44 23.18 -12.24 -34.76
C THR A 44 22.36 -10.96 -34.91
N GLN A 45 21.99 -10.30 -33.81
CA GLN A 45 21.17 -9.08 -33.78
C GLN A 45 19.76 -9.22 -34.42
N GLN A 46 19.28 -10.45 -34.62
CA GLN A 46 17.94 -10.75 -35.17
C GLN A 46 16.85 -10.85 -34.09
N HIS A 47 17.18 -10.51 -32.83
CA HIS A 47 16.24 -10.48 -31.72
C HIS A 47 15.94 -9.05 -31.30
N GLN A 48 14.74 -8.56 -31.64
CA GLN A 48 14.20 -7.33 -31.09
C GLN A 48 13.32 -7.65 -29.90
N VAL A 49 13.67 -7.08 -28.75
CA VAL A 49 12.86 -7.17 -27.51
C VAL A 49 11.74 -6.13 -27.50
N GLN A 50 11.89 -5.06 -28.29
CA GLN A 50 10.92 -3.99 -28.41
C GLN A 50 10.06 -4.23 -29.65
N ASP A 51 8.76 -4.47 -29.44
CA ASP A 51 7.78 -4.31 -30.50
C ASP A 51 7.71 -2.81 -30.86
N GLN A 52 8.21 -2.43 -32.03
CA GLN A 52 7.97 -1.09 -32.53
C GLN A 52 6.46 -0.91 -32.73
N PRO A 53 5.86 0.18 -32.25
CA PRO A 53 4.44 0.43 -32.45
C PRO A 53 4.16 0.51 -33.95
N ARG A 54 3.22 -0.30 -34.42
CA ARG A 54 2.82 -0.30 -35.84
C ARG A 54 2.36 1.11 -36.24
N GLN A 55 2.96 1.63 -37.31
CA GLN A 55 2.69 2.98 -37.82
C GLN A 55 1.37 3.08 -38.61
N TYR A 56 0.80 1.95 -39.05
CA TYR A 56 -0.44 1.92 -39.83
C TYR A 56 -1.58 1.26 -39.05
N ARG A 57 -2.80 1.80 -39.23
CA ARG A 57 -4.01 1.30 -38.60
C ARG A 57 -4.70 0.31 -39.54
N THR A 58 -4.91 -0.93 -39.10
CA THR A 58 -5.50 -1.98 -39.96
C THR A 58 -7.01 -1.84 -40.17
N ARG A 59 -7.71 -1.02 -39.36
CA ARG A 59 -9.17 -0.79 -39.46
C ARG A 59 -9.51 0.68 -39.16
N LYS A 60 -10.51 1.22 -39.87
CA LYS A 60 -11.10 2.53 -39.58
C LYS A 60 -11.66 2.55 -38.16
N ASP A 61 -11.54 3.68 -37.47
CA ASP A 61 -12.03 3.82 -36.11
C ASP A 61 -13.56 3.91 -36.10
N PRO A 62 -14.28 3.01 -35.41
CA PRO A 62 -15.74 3.11 -35.32
C PRO A 62 -16.21 4.39 -34.61
N PHE A 63 -15.37 5.01 -33.79
CA PHE A 63 -15.71 6.19 -32.99
C PHE A 63 -15.10 7.50 -33.53
N ASP A 64 -14.50 7.49 -34.73
CA ASP A 64 -13.90 8.70 -35.31
C ASP A 64 -14.95 9.81 -35.46
N GLY A 65 -14.64 11.01 -34.96
CA GLY A 65 -15.51 12.20 -35.03
C GLY A 65 -16.66 12.22 -34.02
N MET A 66 -17.32 11.08 -33.75
CA MET A 66 -18.46 11.06 -32.79
C MET A 66 -18.01 11.12 -31.34
N PHE A 67 -16.81 10.61 -31.02
CA PHE A 67 -16.30 10.68 -29.66
C PHE A 67 -16.09 12.13 -29.23
N GLU A 68 -15.43 12.92 -30.08
CA GLU A 68 -15.16 14.33 -29.85
C GLU A 68 -16.44 15.17 -29.89
N ALA A 69 -17.35 14.89 -30.83
CA ALA A 69 -18.57 15.68 -31.00
C ALA A 69 -19.63 15.42 -29.91
N HIS A 70 -19.83 14.17 -29.48
CA HIS A 70 -20.96 13.79 -28.60
C HIS A 70 -20.52 13.33 -27.21
N LEU A 71 -19.41 12.59 -27.10
CA LEU A 71 -19.02 12.00 -25.81
C LEU A 71 -18.14 12.91 -24.96
N VAL A 72 -17.27 13.71 -25.57
CA VAL A 72 -16.44 14.68 -24.83
C VAL A 72 -17.30 15.72 -24.10
N PRO A 73 -18.37 16.32 -24.69
CA PRO A 73 -19.26 17.21 -23.94
C PRO A 73 -19.89 16.55 -22.72
N LEU A 74 -20.42 15.32 -22.86
CA LEU A 74 -21.00 14.55 -21.75
C LEU A 74 -19.97 14.29 -20.64
N LEU A 75 -18.76 13.92 -21.03
CA LEU A 75 -17.65 13.68 -20.10
C LEU A 75 -17.14 14.95 -19.40
N LYS A 76 -17.22 16.12 -20.05
CA LYS A 76 -16.89 17.41 -19.43
C LYS A 76 -17.95 17.81 -18.39
N THR A 77 -19.22 17.58 -18.70
CA THR A 77 -20.33 17.88 -17.78
C THR A 77 -20.35 16.91 -16.60
N ASN A 78 -20.10 15.62 -16.85
CA ASN A 78 -20.04 14.60 -15.81
C ASN A 78 -18.88 13.62 -16.06
N PRO A 79 -17.70 13.88 -15.47
CA PRO A 79 -16.52 13.04 -15.65
C PRO A 79 -16.69 11.59 -15.16
N ALA A 80 -17.64 11.32 -14.26
CA ALA A 80 -17.87 10.00 -13.66
C ALA A 80 -18.70 9.05 -14.54
N LEU A 81 -19.23 9.53 -15.68
CA LEU A 81 -20.08 8.73 -16.58
C LEU A 81 -19.40 7.42 -17.00
N GLN A 82 -20.13 6.31 -16.85
CA GLN A 82 -19.60 5.01 -17.20
C GLN A 82 -19.56 4.81 -18.72
N PRO A 83 -18.52 4.14 -19.27
CA PRO A 83 -18.44 3.85 -20.69
C PRO A 83 -19.62 3.07 -21.27
N ILE A 84 -20.35 2.32 -20.43
CA ILE A 84 -21.59 1.65 -20.86
C ILE A 84 -22.71 2.67 -21.14
N THR A 85 -22.92 3.63 -20.23
CA THR A 85 -23.89 4.72 -20.38
C THR A 85 -23.55 5.62 -21.57
N LEU A 86 -22.26 5.84 -21.83
CA LEU A 86 -21.81 6.58 -23.01
C LEU A 86 -22.06 5.80 -24.31
N LEU A 87 -22.04 4.47 -24.26
CA LEU A 87 -22.39 3.63 -25.41
C LEU A 87 -23.89 3.73 -25.70
N ASP A 88 -24.72 3.69 -24.66
CA ASP A 88 -26.18 3.86 -24.79
C ASP A 88 -26.54 5.24 -25.34
N ALA A 89 -25.85 6.30 -24.88
CA ALA A 89 -26.03 7.66 -25.40
C ALA A 89 -25.63 7.81 -26.89
N LEU A 90 -24.72 6.96 -27.39
CA LEU A 90 -24.41 6.94 -28.83
C LEU A 90 -25.51 6.28 -29.67
N GLU A 91 -26.33 5.41 -29.07
CA GLU A 91 -27.44 4.77 -29.76
C GLU A 91 -28.52 5.79 -30.15
N GLU A 92 -28.73 6.83 -29.33
CA GLU A 92 -29.66 7.94 -29.61
C GLU A 92 -29.21 8.78 -30.82
N HIS A 93 -27.90 8.93 -31.02
CA HIS A 93 -27.34 9.75 -32.10
C HIS A 93 -27.00 8.95 -33.37
N ALA A 94 -26.74 7.65 -33.24
CA ALA A 94 -26.33 6.78 -34.33
C ALA A 94 -26.88 5.35 -34.13
N PRO A 95 -28.20 5.16 -34.31
CA PRO A 95 -28.87 3.89 -34.03
C PRO A 95 -28.32 2.75 -34.89
N GLY A 96 -28.08 1.60 -34.28
CA GLY A 96 -27.58 0.39 -34.94
C GLY A 96 -26.12 0.44 -35.40
N LYS A 97 -25.39 1.53 -35.10
CA LYS A 97 -23.98 1.70 -35.48
C LYS A 97 -23.02 1.11 -34.45
N PHE A 98 -23.44 1.03 -33.19
CA PHE A 98 -22.65 0.53 -32.07
C PHE A 98 -23.25 -0.74 -31.47
N ASP A 99 -22.39 -1.50 -30.79
CA ASP A 99 -22.73 -2.78 -30.15
C ASP A 99 -21.71 -2.99 -29.03
N HIS A 100 -21.99 -3.89 -28.09
CA HIS A 100 -21.13 -4.21 -26.94
C HIS A 100 -19.69 -4.56 -27.34
N LYS A 101 -19.46 -5.06 -28.56
CA LYS A 101 -18.11 -5.31 -29.11
C LYS A 101 -17.23 -4.06 -29.13
N HIS A 102 -17.84 -2.87 -29.16
CA HIS A 102 -17.14 -1.59 -29.16
C HIS A 102 -16.85 -1.05 -27.76
N LEU A 103 -17.46 -1.62 -26.71
CA LEU A 103 -17.33 -1.15 -25.32
C LEU A 103 -15.88 -1.13 -24.84
N ARG A 104 -15.09 -2.17 -25.13
CA ARG A 104 -13.66 -2.23 -24.73
C ARG A 104 -12.84 -1.09 -25.37
N THR A 105 -13.16 -0.75 -26.62
CA THR A 105 -12.50 0.35 -27.34
C THR A 105 -12.90 1.70 -26.74
N LEU A 106 -14.19 1.86 -26.43
CA LEU A 106 -14.72 3.06 -25.78
C LEU A 106 -14.14 3.27 -24.39
N GLN A 107 -14.13 2.24 -23.53
CA GLN A 107 -13.51 2.26 -22.20
C GLN A 107 -12.05 2.74 -22.25
N ARG A 108 -11.26 2.21 -23.20
CA ARG A 108 -9.86 2.62 -23.38
C ARG A 108 -9.74 4.09 -23.78
N ARG A 109 -10.64 4.57 -24.65
CA ARG A 109 -10.63 5.96 -25.12
C ARG A 109 -11.07 6.93 -24.03
N VAL A 110 -12.12 6.61 -23.28
CA VAL A 110 -12.55 7.36 -22.08
C VAL A 110 -11.44 7.41 -21.04
N LYS A 111 -10.77 6.27 -20.75
CA LYS A 111 -9.62 6.24 -19.84
C LYS A 111 -8.49 7.16 -20.29
N ARG A 112 -8.16 7.16 -21.58
CA ARG A 112 -7.12 8.02 -22.16
C ARG A 112 -7.51 9.50 -22.10
N TRP A 113 -8.77 9.82 -22.35
CA TRP A 113 -9.29 11.17 -22.25
C TRP A 113 -9.24 11.67 -20.81
N ARG A 114 -9.72 10.88 -19.83
CA ARG A 114 -9.66 11.23 -18.40
C ARG A 114 -8.24 11.47 -17.90
N ALA A 115 -7.26 10.70 -18.38
CA ALA A 115 -5.87 10.88 -18.00
C ALA A 115 -5.23 12.19 -18.55
N LYS A 116 -5.85 12.84 -19.53
CA LYS A 116 -5.34 14.08 -20.16
C LYS A 116 -6.16 15.32 -19.81
N GLU A 117 -7.47 15.16 -19.81
CA GLU A 117 -8.48 16.23 -19.77
C GLU A 117 -9.52 16.01 -18.66
N GLY A 118 -9.40 14.90 -17.91
CA GLY A 118 -10.27 14.64 -16.78
C GLY A 118 -9.98 15.58 -15.61
N PRO A 119 -10.85 15.60 -14.60
CA PRO A 119 -10.59 16.37 -13.38
C PRO A 119 -9.26 15.91 -12.78
N ASP A 120 -8.52 16.86 -12.21
CA ASP A 120 -7.25 16.59 -11.54
C ASP A 120 -7.46 15.43 -10.55
N GLN A 121 -6.71 14.36 -10.75
CA GLN A 121 -6.67 13.29 -9.76
C GLN A 121 -5.81 13.79 -8.60
N GLU A 122 -6.30 13.63 -7.38
CA GLU A 122 -5.47 13.85 -6.21
C GLU A 122 -4.18 13.04 -6.35
N VAL A 123 -3.04 13.73 -6.33
CA VAL A 123 -1.73 13.09 -6.41
C VAL A 123 -1.50 12.37 -5.09
N ILE A 124 -1.66 11.04 -5.10
CA ILE A 124 -1.36 10.20 -3.95
C ILE A 124 0.15 9.99 -3.90
N PHE A 125 0.83 10.68 -2.98
CA PHE A 125 2.19 10.34 -2.61
C PHE A 125 2.17 9.11 -1.70
N LEU A 126 2.68 7.98 -2.19
CA LEU A 126 2.86 6.80 -1.36
C LEU A 126 3.92 7.11 -0.29
N GLN A 127 3.53 7.07 0.99
CA GLN A 127 4.49 7.08 2.09
C GLN A 127 5.27 5.77 2.09
N LEU A 128 6.50 5.81 1.59
CA LEU A 128 7.42 4.69 1.67
C LEU A 128 8.09 4.71 3.04
N HIS A 129 7.56 3.94 3.98
CA HIS A 129 8.25 3.67 5.24
C HIS A 129 9.42 2.72 4.97
N THR A 130 10.60 2.99 5.51
CA THR A 130 11.71 2.03 5.47
C THR A 130 11.67 1.11 6.69
N PRO A 131 12.19 -0.13 6.60
CA PRO A 131 12.31 -1.01 7.76
C PRO A 131 13.01 -0.29 8.92
N GLY A 132 12.42 -0.37 10.12
CA GLY A 132 12.95 0.27 11.32
C GLY A 132 12.81 1.80 11.38
N ASP A 133 12.15 2.47 10.43
CA ASP A 133 12.01 3.94 10.49
C ASP A 133 11.13 4.40 11.65
N MET A 134 10.01 3.69 11.90
CA MET A 134 8.99 4.17 12.81
C MET A 134 8.30 3.04 13.59
N GLY A 135 8.27 3.20 14.91
CA GLY A 135 7.38 2.49 15.82
C GLY A 135 6.30 3.43 16.34
N ILE A 136 5.08 2.94 16.50
CA ILE A 136 3.94 3.69 17.02
C ILE A 136 3.35 2.91 18.18
N SER A 137 3.05 3.59 19.29
CA SER A 137 2.31 2.98 20.40
C SER A 137 1.07 3.75 20.81
N ASP A 138 0.04 3.01 21.19
CA ASP A 138 -1.21 3.56 21.71
C ASP A 138 -1.87 2.64 22.75
N TYR A 139 -2.87 3.17 23.45
CA TYR A 139 -3.69 2.43 24.41
C TYR A 139 -5.09 2.23 23.87
N THR A 140 -5.61 1.01 24.01
CA THR A 140 -7.00 0.69 23.68
C THR A 140 -7.72 0.20 24.93
N TRP A 141 -8.89 0.77 25.19
CA TRP A 141 -9.80 0.25 26.22
C TRP A 141 -10.44 -1.04 25.72
N ALA A 142 -10.23 -2.13 26.44
CA ALA A 142 -10.71 -3.47 26.06
C ALA A 142 -11.89 -3.95 26.92
N ASN A 143 -12.53 -3.04 27.65
CA ASN A 143 -13.66 -3.36 28.52
C ASN A 143 -14.87 -3.95 27.76
N GLU A 144 -15.04 -3.59 26.48
CA GLU A 144 -16.10 -4.11 25.62
C GLU A 144 -15.97 -5.62 25.36
N LEU A 145 -14.77 -6.20 25.55
CA LEU A 145 -14.55 -7.65 25.46
C LEU A 145 -15.20 -8.42 26.61
N ASN A 146 -15.67 -7.74 27.67
CA ASN A 146 -16.36 -8.34 28.82
C ASN A 146 -15.62 -9.51 29.48
N ILE A 147 -14.29 -9.43 29.52
CA ILE A 147 -13.44 -10.45 30.15
C ILE A 147 -13.71 -10.49 31.66
N SER A 148 -13.77 -11.70 32.22
CA SER A 148 -13.88 -11.93 33.66
C SER A 148 -12.79 -12.86 34.15
N ILE A 149 -12.20 -12.55 35.30
CA ILE A 149 -11.22 -13.40 35.99
C ILE A 149 -11.86 -13.85 37.30
N ALA A 150 -11.91 -15.16 37.55
CA ALA A 150 -12.61 -15.73 38.70
C ALA A 150 -14.05 -15.21 38.85
N ARG A 151 -14.76 -15.03 37.71
CA ARG A 151 -16.13 -14.48 37.61
C ARG A 151 -16.28 -13.02 38.02
N VAL A 152 -15.20 -12.29 38.26
CA VAL A 152 -15.21 -10.84 38.50
C VAL A 152 -14.87 -10.13 37.20
N SER A 153 -15.65 -9.10 36.86
CA SER A 153 -15.39 -8.27 35.67
C SER A 153 -13.99 -7.66 35.72
N PHE A 154 -13.22 -7.89 34.67
CA PHE A 154 -11.83 -7.49 34.58
C PHE A 154 -11.69 -6.30 33.63
N LYS A 155 -11.72 -5.10 34.21
CA LYS A 155 -11.50 -3.86 33.46
C LYS A 155 -10.01 -3.70 33.15
N HIS A 156 -9.68 -3.58 31.88
CA HIS A 156 -8.29 -3.54 31.44
C HIS A 156 -8.11 -2.69 30.19
N LYS A 157 -6.87 -2.24 30.00
CA LYS A 157 -6.41 -1.60 28.77
C LYS A 157 -5.36 -2.47 28.11
N LEU A 158 -5.22 -2.32 26.81
CA LEU A 158 -4.14 -2.91 26.04
C LEU A 158 -3.19 -1.81 25.62
N TYR A 159 -1.93 -1.91 26.04
CA TYR A 159 -0.83 -1.22 25.40
C TYR A 159 -0.55 -1.94 24.08
N HIS A 160 -0.55 -1.20 22.98
CA HIS A 160 -0.31 -1.73 21.65
C HIS A 160 0.84 -0.96 21.01
N TYR A 161 1.88 -1.66 20.59
CA TYR A 161 2.99 -1.13 19.82
C TYR A 161 3.04 -1.78 18.45
N ARG A 162 3.39 -1.01 17.41
CA ARG A 162 3.49 -1.50 16.03
C ARG A 162 4.66 -0.89 15.29
N LEU A 163 5.38 -1.72 14.52
CA LEU A 163 6.34 -1.28 13.52
C LEU A 163 5.62 -0.97 12.21
N VAL A 164 5.75 0.26 11.71
CA VAL A 164 4.96 0.74 10.56
C VAL A 164 5.27 -0.04 9.27
N TYR A 165 6.54 -0.38 9.04
CA TYR A 165 6.95 -1.08 7.83
C TYR A 165 6.47 -2.54 7.76
N SER A 166 6.75 -3.32 8.81
CA SER A 166 6.47 -4.76 8.83
C SER A 166 5.05 -5.07 9.30
N GLY A 167 4.39 -4.12 9.96
CA GLY A 167 3.13 -4.35 10.64
C GLY A 167 3.24 -5.21 11.89
N TRP A 168 4.45 -5.63 12.30
CA TRP A 168 4.67 -6.42 13.52
C TRP A 168 4.16 -5.66 14.75
N THR A 169 3.45 -6.37 15.62
CA THR A 169 2.78 -5.80 16.79
C THR A 169 3.23 -6.46 18.09
N TYR A 170 3.21 -5.68 19.16
CA TYR A 170 3.35 -6.14 20.53
C TYR A 170 2.16 -5.61 21.34
N VAL A 171 1.54 -6.48 22.13
CA VAL A 171 0.38 -6.14 22.95
C VAL A 171 0.65 -6.59 24.39
N GLN A 172 0.33 -5.71 25.35
CA GLN A 172 0.42 -6.02 26.77
C GLN A 172 -0.78 -5.48 27.53
N THR A 173 -1.34 -6.31 28.41
CA THR A 173 -2.42 -5.91 29.31
C THR A 173 -1.91 -4.99 30.41
N ILE A 174 -2.57 -3.85 30.58
CA ILE A 174 -2.31 -2.86 31.61
C ILE A 174 -3.48 -2.84 32.59
N LEU A 175 -3.17 -3.10 33.86
CA LEU A 175 -4.12 -3.15 34.97
C LEU A 175 -4.38 -1.77 35.62
N GLY A 176 -3.56 -0.78 35.26
CA GLY A 176 -3.62 0.58 35.78
C GLY A 176 -4.10 1.61 34.76
N GLY A 177 -3.92 2.89 35.12
CA GLY A 177 -4.14 4.00 34.21
C GLY A 177 -3.09 4.11 33.10
N GLU A 178 -3.30 5.04 32.19
CA GLU A 178 -2.23 5.49 31.29
C GLU A 178 -1.22 6.25 32.15
N SER A 179 -0.02 5.71 32.27
CA SER A 179 1.04 6.23 33.14
C SER A 179 2.40 6.06 32.49
N PHE A 180 3.42 6.73 33.03
CA PHE A 180 4.79 6.56 32.55
C PHE A 180 5.22 5.09 32.62
N GLU A 181 4.92 4.44 33.73
CA GLU A 181 5.39 3.09 34.06
C GLU A 181 4.79 2.06 33.10
N SER A 182 3.51 2.21 32.75
CA SER A 182 2.87 1.35 31.74
C SER A 182 3.43 1.61 30.34
N LEU A 183 3.71 2.86 30.00
CA LEU A 183 4.28 3.22 28.69
C LEU A 183 5.71 2.71 28.56
N SER A 184 6.55 2.96 29.58
CA SER A 184 7.95 2.60 29.57
C SER A 184 8.15 1.10 29.57
N SER A 185 7.37 0.37 30.37
CA SER A 185 7.40 -1.10 30.40
C SER A 185 6.91 -1.70 29.09
N GLY A 186 5.76 -1.25 28.58
CA GLY A 186 5.22 -1.71 27.30
C GLY A 186 6.19 -1.44 26.15
N PHE A 187 6.75 -0.24 26.08
CA PHE A 187 7.69 0.14 25.02
C PHE A 187 8.98 -0.68 25.10
N GLN A 188 9.61 -0.77 26.28
CA GLN A 188 10.81 -1.59 26.48
C GLN A 188 10.59 -3.05 26.07
N ASN A 189 9.49 -3.66 26.54
CA ASN A 189 9.18 -5.04 26.22
C ASN A 189 8.97 -5.24 24.72
N ALA A 190 8.33 -4.27 24.04
CA ALA A 190 8.15 -4.31 22.61
C ALA A 190 9.48 -4.21 21.84
N LEU A 191 10.39 -3.33 22.27
CA LEU A 191 11.73 -3.21 21.68
C LEU A 191 12.53 -4.51 21.83
N TRP A 192 12.47 -5.13 23.00
CA TRP A 192 13.15 -6.40 23.26
C TRP A 192 12.55 -7.54 22.45
N ALA A 193 11.22 -7.63 22.39
CA ALA A 193 10.52 -8.67 21.63
C ALA A 193 10.71 -8.52 20.11
N SER A 194 10.81 -7.29 19.60
CA SER A 194 11.12 -7.04 18.19
C SER A 194 12.61 -7.21 17.86
N GLY A 195 13.47 -7.32 18.87
CA GLY A 195 14.92 -7.49 18.71
C GLY A 195 15.63 -6.26 18.14
N GLY A 196 15.02 -5.08 18.19
CA GLY A 196 15.58 -3.86 17.62
C GLY A 196 14.85 -2.59 18.05
N VAL A 197 15.51 -1.45 17.83
CA VAL A 197 14.97 -0.13 18.15
C VAL A 197 14.69 0.63 16.85
N PRO A 198 13.47 1.18 16.65
CA PRO A 198 13.20 1.99 15.48
C PRO A 198 13.96 3.33 15.53
N LEU A 199 14.08 4.05 14.42
CA LEU A 199 14.68 5.38 14.41
C LEU A 199 13.79 6.42 15.11
N LYS A 200 12.47 6.27 14.98
CA LYS A 200 11.47 7.18 15.53
C LYS A 200 10.43 6.39 16.32
N HIS A 201 9.98 6.99 17.41
CA HIS A 201 8.81 6.51 18.15
C HIS A 201 7.74 7.60 18.23
N ARG A 202 6.48 7.20 18.04
CA ARG A 202 5.32 8.09 18.15
C ARG A 202 4.32 7.52 19.14
N THR A 203 3.83 8.37 20.03
CA THR A 203 2.72 8.03 20.93
C THR A 203 1.88 9.27 21.22
N ASP A 204 0.57 9.12 21.08
CA ASP A 204 -0.41 10.18 21.38
C ASP A 204 -0.96 10.07 22.81
N SER A 205 -0.67 8.95 23.49
CA SER A 205 -1.22 8.60 24.80
C SER A 205 -0.64 9.44 25.94
N LEU A 206 0.49 10.13 25.71
CA LEU A 206 1.06 11.08 26.66
C LEU A 206 0.13 12.28 26.90
N SER A 207 -0.56 12.77 25.87
CA SER A 207 -1.45 13.93 25.97
C SER A 207 -2.84 13.60 26.53
N ALA A 208 -3.31 12.36 26.38
CA ALA A 208 -4.62 11.92 26.87
C ALA A 208 -4.63 11.54 28.36
N ALA A 209 -3.45 11.36 28.96
CA ALA A 209 -3.28 10.87 30.32
C ALA A 209 -3.50 11.90 31.44
N PHE A 210 -3.90 13.16 31.16
CA PHE A 210 -3.80 14.24 32.16
C PHE A 210 -5.05 15.06 32.48
N LYS A 211 -5.10 15.46 33.76
CA LYS A 211 -6.02 16.45 34.34
C LYS A 211 -5.36 17.82 34.57
N ASN A 212 -4.02 17.93 34.70
CA ASN A 212 -3.28 19.17 35.02
C ASN A 212 -1.92 19.28 34.29
N HIS A 213 -1.44 20.51 34.07
CA HIS A 213 -0.28 20.83 33.21
C HIS A 213 1.11 20.48 33.78
N THR A 214 1.25 20.42 35.11
CA THR A 214 2.53 20.09 35.78
C THR A 214 2.92 18.62 35.61
N GLU A 215 1.95 17.72 35.70
CA GLU A 215 2.15 16.27 35.52
C GLU A 215 2.55 15.93 34.06
N GLU A 216 1.98 16.64 33.09
CA GLU A 216 2.30 16.54 31.67
C GLU A 216 3.78 16.86 31.38
N THR A 217 4.32 17.89 32.04
CA THR A 217 5.71 18.32 31.87
C THR A 217 6.69 17.28 32.41
N ILE A 218 6.44 16.74 33.60
CA ILE A 218 7.29 15.71 34.23
C ILE A 218 7.28 14.42 33.40
N LEU A 219 6.12 14.01 32.88
CA LEU A 219 6.02 12.82 32.05
C LEU A 219 6.76 12.99 30.72
N THR A 220 6.63 14.16 30.08
CA THR A 220 7.37 14.48 28.86
C THR A 220 8.87 14.35 29.08
N GLN A 221 9.40 14.87 30.20
CA GLN A 221 10.82 14.74 30.54
C GLN A 221 11.25 13.28 30.75
N ARG A 222 10.45 12.47 31.45
CA ARG A 222 10.72 11.04 31.66
C ARG A 222 10.69 10.26 30.34
N TYR A 223 9.75 10.58 29.47
CA TYR A 223 9.66 9.98 28.14
C TYR A 223 10.83 10.37 27.24
N ASP A 224 11.24 11.63 27.25
CA ASP A 224 12.43 12.08 26.52
C ASP A 224 13.70 11.38 27.03
N ALA A 225 13.82 11.18 28.34
CA ALA A 225 14.93 10.44 28.93
C ALA A 225 14.92 8.95 28.51
N LEU A 226 13.74 8.32 28.48
CA LEU A 226 13.58 6.94 27.97
C LEU A 226 13.98 6.85 26.49
N CYS A 227 13.54 7.80 25.68
CA CYS A 227 13.87 7.85 24.26
C CYS A 227 15.38 7.99 24.04
N LYS A 228 16.03 8.89 24.81
CA LYS A 228 17.49 9.03 24.80
C LYS A 228 18.21 7.76 25.22
N HIS A 229 17.70 7.04 26.22
CA HIS A 229 18.30 5.78 26.67
C HIS A 229 18.33 4.72 25.57
N TYR A 230 17.24 4.61 24.80
CA TYR A 230 17.15 3.65 23.68
C TYR A 230 17.71 4.20 22.36
N GLY A 231 18.06 5.48 22.27
CA GLY A 231 18.50 6.12 21.02
C GLY A 231 17.36 6.32 20.02
N VAL A 232 16.11 6.36 20.47
CA VAL A 232 14.92 6.59 19.64
C VAL A 232 14.63 8.10 19.56
N ASN A 233 14.20 8.59 18.40
CA ASN A 233 13.75 9.96 18.27
C ASN A 233 12.23 10.07 18.52
N PRO A 234 11.79 10.77 19.57
CA PRO A 234 10.37 10.97 19.80
C PRO A 234 9.80 11.90 18.72
N THR A 235 8.64 11.54 18.16
CA THR A 235 7.90 12.40 17.23
C THR A 235 6.50 12.69 17.77
N ARG A 236 6.02 13.92 17.56
CA ARG A 236 4.64 14.33 17.85
C ARG A 236 3.84 14.38 16.55
N ASN A 237 2.52 14.22 16.64
CA ASN A 237 1.64 14.37 15.49
C ASN A 237 1.52 15.86 15.10
N ASN A 238 1.68 16.18 13.81
CA ASN A 238 1.34 17.50 13.29
C ASN A 238 -0.17 17.58 13.11
N LYS A 239 -0.85 18.32 14.00
CA LYS A 239 -2.29 18.61 13.86
C LYS A 239 -2.54 19.31 12.51
N GLY A 240 -3.14 18.60 11.55
CA GLY A 240 -3.66 19.21 10.32
C GLY A 240 -3.36 18.51 8.99
N VAL A 241 -2.59 17.41 8.95
CA VAL A 241 -2.31 16.69 7.70
C VAL A 241 -2.89 15.27 7.75
N ALA A 242 -4.14 15.12 7.32
CA ALA A 242 -4.87 13.84 7.29
C ALA A 242 -4.12 12.73 6.50
N HIS A 243 -3.28 13.11 5.54
CA HIS A 243 -2.51 12.17 4.72
C HIS A 243 -1.36 11.47 5.48
N GLU A 244 -0.87 12.03 6.60
CA GLU A 244 0.09 11.34 7.49
C GLU A 244 -0.58 10.34 8.44
N ASN A 245 -1.87 10.50 8.70
CA ASN A 245 -2.63 9.66 9.63
C ASN A 245 -3.19 8.39 8.96
N GLY A 246 -3.18 8.30 7.63
CA GLY A 246 -3.73 7.15 6.89
C GLY A 246 -3.05 5.81 7.20
N ALA A 247 -1.76 5.81 7.55
CA ALA A 247 -1.04 4.61 8.01
C ALA A 247 -1.51 4.12 9.40
N ILE A 248 -2.19 4.99 10.16
CA ILE A 248 -2.61 4.78 11.55
C ILE A 248 -4.12 4.49 11.63
N GLU A 249 -4.93 5.01 10.71
CA GLU A 249 -6.41 4.88 10.76
C GLU A 249 -6.94 3.56 10.19
N SER A 250 -6.35 3.01 9.13
CA SER A 250 -6.78 1.71 8.57
C SER A 250 -6.53 0.47 9.47
N PRO A 251 -5.50 0.42 10.34
CA PRO A 251 -5.26 -0.73 11.23
C PRO A 251 -6.01 -0.68 12.57
N LYS A 252 -6.42 0.50 13.03
CA LYS A 252 -7.14 0.65 14.31
C LYS A 252 -8.54 0.03 14.24
N SER A 253 -9.14 0.02 13.04
CA SER A 253 -10.38 -0.71 12.76
C SER A 253 -10.13 -2.21 12.64
N SER A 254 -9.01 -2.66 12.06
CA SER A 254 -8.72 -4.10 11.90
C SER A 254 -8.48 -4.79 13.24
N PHE A 255 -7.75 -4.17 14.18
CA PHE A 255 -7.53 -4.76 15.52
C PHE A 255 -8.85 -4.94 16.30
N LYS A 256 -9.74 -3.93 16.25
CA LYS A 256 -11.10 -4.05 16.83
C LYS A 256 -11.96 -5.11 16.15
N THR A 257 -11.72 -5.39 14.87
CA THR A 257 -12.52 -6.35 14.08
C THR A 257 -12.00 -7.79 14.24
N GLU A 258 -10.68 -7.99 14.30
CA GLU A 258 -10.05 -9.30 14.49
C GLU A 258 -10.33 -9.87 15.90
N ASP A 259 -10.29 -9.04 16.94
CA ASP A 259 -10.64 -9.45 18.31
C ASP A 259 -12.15 -9.76 18.46
N GLY A 260 -13.01 -9.07 17.71
CA GLY A 260 -14.45 -9.36 17.67
C GLY A 260 -14.78 -10.69 16.97
N ALA A 261 -13.99 -11.07 15.96
CA ALA A 261 -14.13 -12.34 15.24
C ALA A 261 -13.55 -13.54 16.02
N ALA A 262 -12.46 -13.35 16.78
CA ALA A 262 -11.90 -14.40 17.62
C ALA A 262 -12.79 -14.74 18.83
N ALA A 263 -13.52 -13.77 19.37
CA ALA A 263 -14.46 -14.00 20.48
C ALA A 263 -15.75 -14.74 20.08
N THR A 264 -16.02 -14.92 18.79
CA THR A 264 -17.21 -15.64 18.28
C THR A 264 -16.92 -17.08 17.84
N SER A 265 -15.66 -17.50 17.66
CA SER A 265 -15.32 -18.85 17.21
C SER A 265 -15.09 -19.90 18.31
N GLU A 266 -15.13 -19.53 19.60
CA GLU A 266 -15.01 -20.48 20.73
C GLU A 266 -16.34 -20.76 21.47
N ARG A 267 -17.49 -20.41 20.88
CA ARG A 267 -18.82 -20.74 21.44
C ARG A 267 -19.54 -21.92 20.78
N GLU A 268 -18.90 -22.62 19.87
CA GLU A 268 -19.43 -23.87 19.30
C GLU A 268 -18.38 -24.99 19.36
N SER A 269 -18.17 -25.52 20.57
CA SER A 269 -17.70 -26.89 20.80
C SER A 269 -18.01 -27.32 22.23
#